data_AF-A0AAW2ISH0-F1
#
_entry.id   AF-A0AAW2ISH0-F1
#
_cell.length_a   1.000
_cell.length_b   1.000
_cell.length_c   1.000
_cell.angle_alpha   90.00
_cell.angle_beta   90.00
_cell.angle_gamma   90.00
#
_symmetry.space_group_name_H-M   'P 1'
#
loop_
_entity.id
_entity.type
_entity.pdbx_description
1 polymer ?
#
loop_
_entity_poly.entity_id
_entity_poly.type
_entity_poly.pdbx_seq_one_letter_code
_entity_poly.pdbx_strand_id
1 'polypeptide(L)' 'MATLDPDGDWERRGARALDNPHTSTGEPSLDNLYNIKEDLDRNGTRAPSFDALKSKFVR' A
#
# COMPACT_ATOMS: atom_id res chain seq x y z
N MET A 1 -4.81 -5.14 -1.45
CA MET A 1 -4.53 -4.53 -2.77
C MET A 1 -4.83 -5.45 -3.94
N ALA A 2 -4.26 -6.67 -4.04
CA ALA A 2 -4.49 -7.56 -5.20
C ALA A 2 -5.98 -7.78 -5.56
N THR A 3 -6.85 -7.91 -4.56
CA THR A 3 -8.31 -8.01 -4.76
C THR A 3 -8.98 -6.68 -5.12
N LEU A 4 -8.42 -5.55 -4.66
CA LEU A 4 -8.99 -4.21 -4.84
C LEU A 4 -8.56 -3.56 -6.17
N ASP A 5 -7.41 -3.96 -6.73
CA ASP A 5 -6.85 -3.46 -7.99
C ASP A 5 -6.32 -4.65 -8.81
N PRO A 6 -7.23 -5.41 -9.46
CA PRO A 6 -6.91 -6.69 -10.12
C PRO A 6 -5.98 -6.53 -11.33
N ASP A 7 -5.89 -5.33 -11.90
CA ASP A 7 -4.99 -5.04 -13.03
C ASP A 7 -3.52 -4.84 -12.59
N GLY A 8 -3.27 -4.66 -11.29
CA GLY A 8 -1.94 -4.48 -10.74
C GLY A 8 -1.27 -5.80 -10.35
N ASP A 9 0.04 -5.93 -10.65
CA ASP A 9 0.88 -7.08 -10.24
C ASP A 9 1.27 -7.00 -8.74
N TRP A 10 0.27 -6.86 -7.87
CA TRP A 10 0.43 -6.64 -6.44
C TRP A 10 1.08 -7.83 -5.73
N GLU A 11 0.86 -9.05 -6.20
CA GLU A 11 1.46 -10.24 -5.61
C GLU A 11 2.98 -10.32 -5.82
N ARG A 12 3.51 -9.72 -6.89
CA ARG A 12 4.96 -9.72 -7.17
C ARG A 12 5.65 -8.40 -6.82
N ARG A 13 4.95 -7.27 -6.99
CA ARG A 13 5.52 -5.91 -6.86
C ARG A 13 4.91 -5.09 -5.74
N GLY A 14 3.82 -5.54 -5.12
CA GLY A 14 3.04 -4.76 -4.15
C GLY A 14 3.82 -4.36 -2.91
N ALA A 15 4.79 -5.15 -2.47
CA ALA A 15 5.66 -4.83 -1.34
C ALA A 15 6.40 -3.50 -1.53
N ARG A 16 6.89 -3.21 -2.74
CA ARG A 16 7.65 -1.97 -3.04
C ARG A 16 6.81 -0.71 -2.89
N ALA A 17 5.48 -0.80 -3.02
CA ALA A 17 4.60 0.34 -2.80
C ALA A 17 4.51 0.73 -1.31
N LEU A 18 4.91 -0.17 -0.40
CA LEU A 18 4.96 0.07 1.05
C LEU A 18 6.28 0.71 1.51
N ASP A 19 7.31 0.70 0.66
CA ASP A 19 8.61 1.29 0.98
C ASP A 19 8.46 2.75 1.44
N ASN A 20 9.25 3.11 2.45
CA ASN A 20 9.33 4.42 3.06
C ASN A 20 10.77 4.97 2.99
N PRO A 21 11.08 5.87 2.04
CA PRO A 21 12.43 6.41 1.87
C PRO A 21 12.88 7.31 3.04
N HIS A 22 11.99 7.61 3.99
CA HIS A 22 12.29 8.41 5.17
C HIS A 22 12.76 7.58 6.37
N THR A 23 12.82 6.24 6.26
CA THR A 23 13.41 5.39 7.30
C THR A 23 14.80 4.92 6.88
N SER A 24 15.65 4.59 7.86
CA SER A 24 17.01 4.09 7.61
C SER A 24 17.06 2.76 6.87
N THR A 25 15.99 1.96 6.97
CA THR A 25 15.87 0.64 6.33
C THR A 25 15.08 0.67 5.03
N GLY A 26 14.37 1.77 4.74
CA GLY A 26 13.38 1.80 3.66
C GLY A 26 12.05 1.13 4.03
N GLU A 27 11.94 0.53 5.22
CA GLU A 27 10.72 -0.15 5.67
C GLU A 27 9.77 0.82 6.40
N PRO A 28 8.44 0.69 6.24
CA PRO A 28 7.47 1.43 7.04
C PRO A 28 7.44 0.94 8.50
N SER A 29 6.95 1.78 9.42
CA SER A 29 6.67 1.33 10.78
C SER A 29 5.50 0.34 10.80
N LEU A 30 5.50 -0.55 11.80
CA LEU A 30 4.41 -1.51 11.98
C LEU A 30 3.05 -0.82 12.19
N ASP A 31 3.02 0.27 12.95
CA ASP A 31 1.79 1.04 13.18
C ASP A 31 1.24 1.62 11.86
N ASN A 32 2.11 2.10 10.98
CA ASN A 32 1.70 2.60 9.67
C ASN A 32 1.11 1.48 8.80
N LEU A 33 1.68 0.28 8.84
CA LEU A 33 1.14 -0.89 8.14
C LEU A 33 -0.26 -1.27 8.66
N TYR A 34 -0.47 -1.23 9.98
CA TYR A 34 -1.79 -1.47 10.56
C TYR A 34 -2.81 -0.40 10.16
N ASN A 35 -2.42 0.87 10.16
CA ASN A 35 -3.29 1.97 9.73
C ASN A 35 -3.70 1.81 8.25
N ILE A 36 -2.75 1.50 7.38
CA ILE A 36 -3.02 1.23 5.95
C ILE A 36 -3.97 0.03 5.81
N LYS A 37 -3.72 -1.06 6.53
CA LYS A 37 -4.57 -2.25 6.48
C LYS A 37 -5.99 -1.93 6.94
N GLU A 38 -6.15 -1.25 8.07
CA GLU A 38 -7.45 -0.88 8.61
C GLU A 38 -8.24 0.03 7.65
N ASP A 39 -7.57 1.02 7.04
CA ASP A 39 -8.20 1.91 6.06
C ASP A 39 -8.68 1.13 4.83
N LEU A 40 -7.85 0.22 4.30
CA LEU A 40 -8.22 -0.66 3.18
C LEU A 40 -9.35 -1.63 3.53
N ASP A 41 -9.35 -2.22 4.73
CA ASP A 41 -10.39 -3.14 5.18
C ASP A 41 -11.74 -2.43 5.35
N ARG A 42 -11.73 -1.19 5.85
CA ARG A 42 -12.95 -0.40 6.07
C ARG A 42 -13.50 0.21 4.79
N ASN A 43 -12.63 0.73 3.93
CA ASN A 43 -13.03 1.60 2.83
C ASN A 43 -12.77 1.00 1.44
N GLY A 44 -12.01 -0.09 1.33
CA GLY A 44 -11.70 -0.75 0.06
C GLY A 44 -11.06 0.21 -0.94
N THR A 45 -11.63 0.29 -2.15
CA THR A 45 -11.18 1.20 -3.23
C THR A 45 -11.47 2.69 -2.96
N ARG A 46 -12.22 3.02 -1.90
CA ARG A 46 -12.47 4.40 -1.46
C ARG A 46 -11.48 4.88 -0.39
N ALA A 47 -10.59 3.99 0.07
CA ALA A 47 -9.59 4.30 1.07
C ALA A 47 -8.56 5.31 0.51
N PRO A 48 -8.21 6.39 1.21
CA PRO A 48 -7.06 7.21 0.85
C PRO A 48 -5.77 6.38 0.69
N SER A 49 -5.62 5.33 1.50
CA SER A 49 -4.49 4.38 1.39
C SER A 49 -4.48 3.61 0.08
N PHE A 50 -5.64 3.36 -0.54
CA PHE A 50 -5.71 2.71 -1.86
C PHE A 50 -5.07 3.58 -2.94
N ASP A 51 -5.48 4.85 -3.03
CA ASP A 51 -4.93 5.80 -4.00
C ASP A 51 -3.44 6.06 -3.76
N ALA A 52 -3.04 6.18 -2.49
CA ALA A 52 -1.64 6.36 -2.12
C ALA A 52 -0.77 5.19 -2.60
N LEU A 53 -1.19 3.95 -2.32
CA LEU A 53 -0.45 2.76 -2.77
C LEU A 53 -0.45 2.66 -4.30
N LYS A 54 -1.59 2.89 -4.96
CA LYS A 54 -1.69 2.82 -6.42
C LYS A 54 -0.78 3.84 -7.11
N SER A 55 -0.67 5.06 -6.56
CA SER A 55 0.23 6.09 -7.11
C SER A 55 1.71 5.70 -7.03
N LYS A 56 2.11 4.98 -5.97
CA LYS A 56 3.48 4.47 -5.80
C LYS A 56 3.76 3.25 -6.68
N PHE A 57 2.73 2.46 -6.99
CA PHE A 57 2.85 1.24 -7.78
C PHE A 57 3.11 1.50 -9.28
N VAL A 58 2.55 2.59 -9.82
CA VAL A 58 2.69 2.98 -11.24
C VAL A 58 4.06 3.63 -11.55
N ARG A 59 4.84 3.94 -10.52
CA ARG A 59 6.19 4.52 -10.65
C ARG A 59 7.27 3.44 -10.77
#